data_AF-A0A433RUX1-F1
#
_entry.id   AF-A0A433RUX1-F1
#
_cell.length_a   1.000
_cell.length_b   1.000
_cell.length_c   1.000
_cell.angle_alpha   90.00
_cell.angle_beta   90.00
_cell.angle_gamma   90.00
#
_symmetry.space_group_name_H-M   'P 1'
#
loop_
_entity.id
_entity.type
_entity.pdbx_description
1 polymer ?
#
loop_
_entity_poly.entity_id
_entity_poly.type
_entity_poly.pdbx_seq_one_letter_code
_entity_poly.pdbx_strand_id
1 'polypeptide(L)'
;MYDDEGEYIGKGPNGYYELAQVVSEVAKELHEQQVISNTFKKELPIIVHDLEYSWFMIELTKEANPGGEADTFLAFCEENF
;
A
#
# COMPACT_ATOMS: atom_id res chain seq x y z
N MET A 1 -13.09 -4.27 14.11
CA MET A 1 -14.44 -3.81 13.73
C MET A 1 -14.74 -4.52 12.44
N TYR A 2 -15.93 -5.10 12.30
CA TYR A 2 -16.31 -5.85 11.11
C TYR A 2 -17.63 -5.27 10.57
N ASP A 3 -17.83 -5.32 9.26
CA ASP A 3 -19.12 -4.97 8.65
C ASP A 3 -20.14 -6.11 8.79
N ASP A 4 -21.32 -5.91 8.18
CA ASP A 4 -22.42 -6.88 8.23
C ASP A 4 -22.12 -8.18 7.45
N GLU A 5 -21.11 -8.17 6.59
CA GLU A 5 -20.63 -9.32 5.82
C GLU A 5 -19.53 -10.10 6.55
N GLY A 6 -19.04 -9.56 7.68
CA GLY A 6 -17.99 -10.16 8.50
C GLY A 6 -16.58 -9.78 8.05
N GLU A 7 -16.43 -8.75 7.21
CA GLU A 7 -15.15 -8.26 6.72
C GLU A 7 -14.54 -7.26 7.69
N TYR A 8 -13.23 -7.35 7.92
CA TYR A 8 -12.56 -6.46 8.87
C TYR A 8 -12.47 -5.05 8.30
N ILE A 9 -13.20 -4.09 8.90
CA ILE A 9 -13.17 -2.66 8.52
C ILE A 9 -12.39 -1.80 9.52
N GLY A 10 -11.68 -2.43 10.46
CA GLY A 10 -10.90 -1.71 11.46
C GLY A 10 -9.63 -1.09 10.87
N LYS A 11 -9.13 -0.06 11.56
CA LYS A 11 -7.91 0.68 11.21
C LYS A 11 -6.75 0.43 12.17
N GLY A 12 -6.83 -0.66 12.94
CA GLY A 12 -5.86 -0.99 13.98
C GLY A 12 -5.93 -0.05 15.19
N PRO A 13 -4.89 -0.06 16.04
CA PRO A 13 -4.80 0.84 17.19
C PRO A 13 -4.65 2.31 16.76
N ASN A 14 -4.99 3.23 17.66
CA ASN A 14 -4.94 4.68 17.38
C ASN A 14 -3.57 5.12 16.85
N GLY A 15 -3.57 5.88 15.75
CA GLY A 15 -2.37 6.41 15.10
C GLY A 15 -1.72 5.46 14.09
N TYR A 16 -2.15 4.19 14.04
CA TYR A 16 -1.57 3.21 13.14
C TYR A 16 -1.90 3.51 11.68
N TYR A 17 -3.18 3.71 11.37
CA TYR A 17 -3.62 4.03 10.02
C TYR A 17 -3.07 5.37 9.54
N GLU A 18 -3.03 6.38 10.42
CA GLU A 18 -2.46 7.69 10.10
C GLU A 18 -0.96 7.59 9.80
N LEU A 19 -0.22 6.77 10.54
CA LEU A 19 1.19 6.52 10.23
C LEU A 19 1.35 5.80 8.89
N ALA A 20 0.51 4.80 8.61
CA ALA A 20 0.55 4.06 7.34
C ALA A 20 0.23 4.97 6.14
N GLN A 21 -0.68 5.93 6.30
CA GLN A 21 -0.95 6.97 5.29
C GLN A 21 0.29 7.83 5.02
N VAL A 22 1.01 8.27 6.06
CA VAL A 22 2.26 9.03 5.88
C VAL A 22 3.32 8.21 5.15
N VAL A 23 3.43 6.91 5.46
CA VAL A 23 4.35 6.01 4.75
C VAL A 23 3.98 5.89 3.26
N SER A 24 2.69 5.74 2.95
CA SER A 24 2.19 5.71 1.57
C SER A 24 2.50 7.01 0.81
N GLU A 25 2.27 8.16 1.45
CA GLU A 25 2.56 9.47 0.86
C GLU A 25 4.05 9.65 0.56
N VAL A 26 4.93 9.28 1.50
CA VAL A 26 6.38 9.30 1.26
C VAL A 26 6.78 8.36 0.12
N ALA A 27 6.20 7.15 0.06
CA ALA A 27 6.46 6.21 -1.03
C ALA A 27 6.03 6.77 -2.39
N LYS A 28 4.87 7.40 -2.46
CA LYS A 28 4.38 8.09 -3.65
C LYS A 28 5.32 9.23 -4.06
N GLU A 29 5.78 10.05 -3.11
CA GLU A 29 6.75 11.12 -3.37
C GLU A 29 8.06 10.59 -3.96
N LEU A 30 8.54 9.41 -3.52
CA LEU A 30 9.75 8.79 -4.08
C LEU A 30 9.58 8.45 -5.57
N HIS A 31 8.39 8.03 -5.99
CA HIS A 31 8.07 7.80 -7.40
C HIS A 31 7.94 9.12 -8.18
N GLU A 32 7.18 10.08 -7.64
CA GLU A 32 6.98 11.39 -8.28
C GLU A 32 8.30 12.16 -8.48
N GLN A 33 9.23 12.03 -7.54
CA GLN A 33 10.58 12.62 -7.62
C GLN A 33 11.58 11.74 -8.39
N GLN A 34 11.12 10.64 -8.98
CA GLN A 34 11.93 9.69 -9.75
C GLN A 34 13.11 9.09 -8.96
N VAL A 35 13.03 9.06 -7.63
CA VAL A 35 14.10 8.53 -6.77
C VAL A 35 14.32 7.05 -7.06
N ILE A 36 13.22 6.30 -7.26
CA ILE A 36 13.25 4.87 -7.52
C ILE A 36 13.94 4.57 -8.85
N SER A 37 13.45 5.10 -9.98
CA SER A 37 14.09 4.89 -11.27
C SER A 37 15.49 5.47 -11.38
N ASN A 38 15.79 6.60 -10.73
CA ASN A 38 17.15 7.13 -10.72
C ASN A 38 18.13 6.23 -9.97
N THR A 39 17.69 5.60 -8.88
CA THR A 39 18.52 4.71 -8.05
C THR A 39 18.68 3.33 -8.69
N PHE A 40 17.58 2.72 -9.11
CA PHE A 40 17.56 1.31 -9.55
C PHE A 40 17.55 1.12 -11.07
N LYS A 41 17.47 2.21 -11.84
CA LYS A 41 17.37 2.21 -13.32
C LYS A 41 16.15 1.45 -13.85
N LYS A 42 15.11 1.34 -13.01
CA LYS A 42 13.82 0.72 -13.29
C LYS A 42 12.79 1.28 -12.31
N GLU A 43 11.53 1.42 -12.74
CA GLU A 43 10.42 1.65 -11.81
C GLU A 43 10.10 0.35 -11.07
N LEU A 44 10.30 0.37 -9.74
CA LEU A 44 10.09 -0.77 -8.86
C LEU A 44 8.94 -0.46 -7.89
N PRO A 45 8.05 -1.41 -7.60
CA PRO A 45 6.99 -1.19 -6.64
C PRO A 45 7.53 -0.97 -5.22
N ILE A 46 6.86 -0.10 -4.47
CA ILE A 46 7.02 0.05 -3.03
C ILE A 46 5.79 -0.56 -2.35
N ILE A 47 5.97 -1.68 -1.65
CA ILE A 47 4.87 -2.36 -0.96
C ILE A 47 4.77 -1.82 0.47
N VAL A 48 3.62 -1.23 0.81
CA VAL A 48 3.30 -0.77 2.17
C VAL A 48 2.69 -1.96 2.90
N HIS A 49 3.40 -2.48 3.91
CA HIS A 49 3.10 -3.79 4.49
C HIS A 49 3.19 -3.78 6.04
N ASP A 50 2.39 -4.65 6.65
CA ASP A 50 2.40 -5.04 8.06
C ASP A 50 2.22 -6.57 8.21
N LEU A 51 1.89 -7.05 9.41
CA LEU A 51 1.81 -8.49 9.70
C LEU A 51 0.78 -9.24 8.85
N GLU A 52 -0.28 -8.56 8.41
CA GLU A 52 -1.37 -9.12 7.63
C GLU A 52 -1.76 -8.13 6.54
N TYR A 53 -1.88 -8.53 5.28
CA TYR A 53 -2.31 -7.64 4.19
C TYR A 53 -3.79 -7.22 4.33
N SER A 54 -4.06 -6.38 5.32
CA SER A 54 -5.36 -5.79 5.59
C SER A 54 -5.78 -4.96 4.39
N TRP A 55 -7.09 -4.85 4.16
CA TRP A 55 -7.65 -4.08 3.04
C TRP A 55 -7.01 -2.70 2.88
N PHE A 56 -6.80 -1.97 3.98
CA PHE A 56 -6.21 -0.63 3.92
C PHE A 56 -4.72 -0.64 3.57
N MET A 57 -3.97 -1.70 3.86
CA MET A 57 -2.56 -1.81 3.45
C MET A 57 -2.43 -2.11 1.96
N ILE A 58 -3.39 -2.86 1.40
CA ILE A 58 -3.52 -3.08 -0.03
C ILE A 58 -3.87 -1.75 -0.73
N GLU A 59 -4.83 -1.00 -0.19
CA GLU A 59 -5.18 0.33 -0.71
C GLU A 59 -4.00 1.31 -0.64
N LEU A 60 -3.31 1.38 0.50
CA LEU A 60 -2.15 2.24 0.68
C LEU A 60 -0.99 1.84 -0.25
N THR A 61 -0.81 0.54 -0.52
CA THR A 61 0.14 0.08 -1.54
C THR A 61 -0.25 0.56 -2.93
N LYS A 62 -1.54 0.55 -3.28
CA LYS A 62 -2.01 1.10 -4.56
C LYS A 62 -1.75 2.61 -4.66
N GLU A 63 -2.04 3.37 -3.61
CA GLU A 63 -1.80 4.82 -3.56
C GLU A 63 -0.31 5.17 -3.65
N ALA A 64 0.54 4.37 -3.00
CA ALA A 64 1.99 4.52 -3.02
C ALA A 64 2.60 4.30 -4.41
N ASN A 65 1.90 3.64 -5.35
CA ASN A 65 2.42 3.27 -6.67
C ASN A 65 1.49 3.80 -7.78
N PRO A 66 1.48 5.13 -8.02
CA PRO A 66 0.51 5.77 -8.90
C PRO A 66 0.67 5.41 -10.39
N GLY A 67 1.79 4.84 -10.81
CA GLY A 67 2.04 4.40 -12.18
C GLY A 67 1.67 2.94 -12.45
N GLY A 68 1.07 2.24 -11.48
CA GLY A 68 0.73 0.82 -11.60
C GLY A 68 1.93 -0.11 -11.34
N GLU A 69 2.98 0.39 -10.68
CA GLU A 69 4.20 -0.37 -10.40
C GLU A 69 3.91 -1.64 -9.58
N ALA A 70 2.86 -1.59 -8.75
CA ALA A 70 2.44 -2.67 -7.86
C ALA A 70 1.31 -3.56 -8.42
N ASP A 71 0.87 -3.38 -9.67
CA ASP A 71 -0.32 -4.08 -10.21
C ASP A 71 -0.24 -5.62 -10.09
N THR A 72 0.94 -6.20 -10.31
CA THR A 72 1.14 -7.66 -10.16
C THR A 72 0.92 -8.11 -8.71
N PHE A 73 1.35 -7.32 -7.74
CA PHE A 73 1.17 -7.62 -6.33
C PHE A 73 -0.29 -7.41 -5.90
N LEU A 74 -0.94 -6.34 -6.38
CA LEU A 74 -2.34 -6.05 -6.08
C LEU A 74 -3.28 -7.15 -6.62
N ALA A 75 -3.05 -7.62 -7.85
CA ALA A 75 -3.79 -8.75 -8.42
C ALA A 75 -3.63 -10.03 -7.59
N PHE A 76 -2.42 -10.31 -7.10
CA PHE A 76 -2.21 -11.43 -6.18
C PHE A 76 -3.01 -11.26 -4.88
N CYS A 77 -3.08 -10.05 -4.32
CA CYS A 77 -3.83 -9.81 -3.10
C CYS A 77 -5.33 -10.03 -3.30
N GLU A 78 -5.92 -9.50 -4.37
CA GLU A 78 -7.35 -9.66 -4.70
C GLU A 78 -7.78 -11.14 -4.85
N GLU A 79 -6.85 -12.02 -5.24
CA GLU A 79 -7.12 -13.46 -5.40
C GLU A 79 -6.91 -14.28 -4.11
N ASN A 80 -6.21 -13.73 -3.10
CA ASN A 80 -5.69 -14.51 -1.97
C ASN A 80 -6.04 -13.95 -0.58
N PHE A 81 -6.58 -12.73 -0.50
CA PHE A 81 -7.02 -12.07 0.73
C PHE A 81 -8.42 -11.51 0.52
#